data_AF-A0A955GVL7-F1
#
_entry.id   AF-A0A955GVL7-F1
#
_cell.length_a   1.000
_cell.length_b   1.000
_cell.length_c   1.000
_cell.angle_alpha   90.00
_cell.angle_beta   90.00
_cell.angle_gamma   90.00
#
_symmetry.space_group_name_H-M   'P 1'
#
loop_
_entity.id
_entity.type
_entity.pdbx_description
1 polymer ?
#
loop_
_entity_poly.entity_id
_entity_poly.type
_entity_poly.pdbx_seq_one_letter_code
_entity_poly.pdbx_strand_id
1 'polypeptide(L)'
;MFTNINTKRGFTLIEILITIAIMGALAGIVVNAVNQTREKAKIAATKLELKSLVNAIAELSIDTGYWPGREPSKGTPNPQTAYELSCGGVPNNEVEDLGSTQGGLTVYHSSYGSDWDGPYMQEVPVDPWGNKYFFDTDYSISETTEAAVVGSYGPNGVGNNLYDSDDIYLILIKRDDC
;
A
#
# COMPACT_ATOMS: atom_id res chain seq x y z
N MET A 1 -73.21 24.02 -7.39
CA MET A 1 -71.73 24.05 -7.38
C MET A 1 -71.28 23.56 -6.00
N PHE A 2 -70.85 22.31 -5.89
CA PHE A 2 -70.47 21.71 -4.61
C PHE A 2 -68.96 21.86 -4.40
N THR A 3 -68.55 22.60 -3.38
CA THR A 3 -67.14 22.83 -3.03
C THR A 3 -66.60 21.65 -2.23
N ASN A 4 -65.61 20.98 -2.80
CA ASN A 4 -64.91 19.85 -2.20
C ASN A 4 -64.04 20.34 -1.03
N ILE A 5 -64.40 19.99 0.20
CA ILE A 5 -63.66 20.32 1.42
C ILE A 5 -62.44 19.40 1.53
N ASN A 6 -61.31 19.89 1.05
CA ASN A 6 -60.02 19.23 1.14
C ASN A 6 -59.56 19.26 2.61
N THR A 7 -59.77 18.17 3.34
CA THR A 7 -59.32 18.04 4.74
C THR A 7 -57.80 17.91 4.75
N LYS A 8 -57.10 19.02 4.99
CA LYS A 8 -55.66 18.98 5.25
C LYS A 8 -55.45 18.30 6.61
N ARG A 9 -55.11 17.01 6.58
CA ARG A 9 -54.63 16.29 7.76
C ARG A 9 -53.30 16.91 8.21
N GLY A 10 -53.24 17.39 9.46
CA GLY A 10 -52.02 17.89 10.08
C GLY A 10 -51.21 16.75 10.70
N PHE A 11 -49.90 16.88 10.71
CA PHE A 11 -49.00 15.95 11.42
C PHE A 11 -49.15 16.11 12.93
N THR A 12 -49.13 15.00 13.66
CA THR A 12 -49.14 15.02 15.12
C THR A 12 -47.73 15.27 15.67
N LEU A 13 -47.62 15.97 16.81
CA LEU A 13 -46.32 16.16 17.49
C LEU A 13 -45.68 14.83 17.87
N ILE A 14 -46.50 13.83 18.22
CA ILE A 14 -46.01 12.50 18.60
C ILE A 14 -45.43 11.74 17.41
N GLU A 15 -45.95 11.92 16.19
CA GLU A 15 -45.35 11.33 14.98
C GLU A 15 -43.95 11.86 14.73
N ILE A 16 -43.76 13.18 14.81
CA ILE A 16 -42.43 13.77 14.58
C ILE A 16 -41.46 13.31 15.67
N LEU A 17 -41.91 13.22 16.93
CA LEU A 17 -41.08 12.81 18.06
C LEU A 17 -40.62 11.35 17.92
N ILE A 18 -41.52 10.44 17.57
CA ILE A 18 -41.17 9.03 17.34
C ILE A 18 -40.23 8.89 16.13
N THR A 19 -40.45 9.68 15.07
CA THR A 19 -39.64 9.60 13.86
C THR A 19 -38.19 10.01 14.12
N ILE A 20 -37.96 11.14 14.79
CA ILE A 20 -36.59 11.58 15.11
C ILE A 20 -35.91 10.64 16.10
N ALA A 21 -36.68 10.01 17.01
CA ALA A 21 -36.17 9.00 17.92
C ALA A 21 -35.69 7.74 17.15
N ILE A 22 -36.48 7.25 16.20
CA ILE A 22 -36.09 6.10 15.36
C ILE A 22 -34.92 6.46 14.45
N MET A 23 -34.92 7.64 13.82
CA MET A 23 -33.81 8.10 12.98
C MET A 23 -32.52 8.23 13.78
N GLY A 24 -32.57 8.77 15.00
CA GLY A 24 -31.41 8.86 15.90
C GLY A 24 -30.86 7.48 16.28
N ALA A 25 -31.73 6.53 16.58
CA ALA A 25 -31.35 5.15 16.88
C ALA A 25 -30.69 4.45 15.68
N LEU A 26 -31.28 4.55 14.49
CA LEU A 26 -30.75 3.93 13.27
C LEU A 26 -29.42 4.58 12.82
N ALA A 27 -29.31 5.91 12.91
CA ALA A 27 -28.10 6.63 12.54
C ALA A 27 -26.87 6.16 13.35
N GLY A 28 -27.04 5.84 14.63
CA GLY A 28 -25.96 5.32 15.49
C GLY A 28 -25.41 3.96 15.02
N ILE A 29 -26.24 3.09 14.46
CA ILE A 29 -25.83 1.74 14.02
C ILE A 29 -25.04 1.80 12.70
N VAL A 30 -25.42 2.70 11.80
CA VAL A 30 -24.84 2.77 10.44
C VAL A 30 -23.36 3.14 10.44
N VAL A 31 -22.92 4.03 11.35
CA VAL A 31 -21.54 4.53 11.39
C VAL A 31 -20.52 3.40 11.59
N ASN A 32 -20.79 2.47 12.51
CA ASN A 32 -19.86 1.38 12.81
C ASN A 32 -19.77 0.36 11.67
N ALA A 33 -20.87 0.11 10.96
CA ALA A 33 -20.92 -0.83 9.86
C ALA A 33 -20.14 -0.36 8.61
N VAL A 34 -20.16 0.94 8.32
CA VAL A 34 -19.45 1.49 7.15
C VAL A 34 -17.93 1.56 7.35
N ASN A 35 -17.45 1.76 8.59
CA ASN A 35 -16.01 1.89 8.87
C ASN A 35 -15.25 0.60 8.55
N GLN A 36 -15.76 -0.57 8.95
CA GLN A 36 -15.10 -1.86 8.65
C GLN A 36 -15.05 -2.16 7.15
N THR A 37 -16.05 -1.74 6.40
CA THR A 37 -16.11 -1.93 4.94
C THR A 37 -15.09 -1.04 4.24
N ARG A 38 -14.89 0.19 4.73
CA ARG A 38 -13.87 1.11 4.22
C ARG A 38 -12.47 0.57 4.42
N GLU A 39 -12.13 0.07 5.61
CA GLU A 39 -10.80 -0.49 5.86
C GLU A 39 -10.51 -1.73 5.01
N LYS A 40 -11.49 -2.64 4.83
CA LYS A 40 -11.34 -3.77 3.91
C LYS A 40 -11.12 -3.31 2.46
N ALA A 41 -11.82 -2.25 2.03
CA ALA A 41 -11.65 -1.69 0.70
C ALA A 41 -10.26 -1.07 0.50
N LYS A 42 -9.73 -0.38 1.52
CA LYS A 42 -8.35 0.15 1.50
C LYS A 42 -7.33 -0.96 1.35
N ILE A 43 -7.38 -2.00 2.19
CA ILE A 43 -6.47 -3.15 2.10
C ILE A 43 -6.55 -3.82 0.71
N ALA A 44 -7.75 -3.94 0.15
CA ALA A 44 -7.92 -4.49 -1.20
C ALA A 44 -7.31 -3.59 -2.29
N ALA A 45 -7.46 -2.27 -2.18
CA ALA A 45 -6.83 -1.31 -3.08
C ALA A 45 -5.30 -1.36 -3.00
N THR A 46 -4.74 -1.36 -1.78
CA THR A 46 -3.29 -1.51 -1.55
C THR A 46 -2.75 -2.76 -2.22
N LYS A 47 -3.44 -3.90 -2.10
CA LYS A 47 -3.01 -5.16 -2.75
C LYS A 47 -3.04 -5.10 -4.29
N LEU A 48 -3.90 -4.27 -4.88
CA LEU A 48 -3.91 -4.06 -6.33
C LEU A 48 -2.75 -3.16 -6.77
N GLU A 49 -2.49 -2.11 -6.01
CA GLU A 49 -1.36 -1.19 -6.24
C GLU A 49 -0.02 -1.91 -6.09
N LEU A 50 0.14 -2.74 -5.05
CA LEU A 50 1.32 -3.59 -4.88
C LEU A 50 1.56 -4.52 -6.08
N LYS A 51 0.50 -5.09 -6.68
CA LYS A 51 0.66 -5.90 -7.89
C LYS A 51 1.14 -5.07 -9.09
N SER A 52 0.68 -3.84 -9.21
CA SER A 52 1.18 -2.92 -10.25
C SER A 52 2.65 -2.59 -10.02
N LEU A 53 3.04 -2.36 -8.76
CA LEU A 53 4.43 -2.14 -8.36
C LEU A 53 5.32 -3.35 -8.67
N VAL A 54 4.88 -4.56 -8.35
CA VAL A 54 5.59 -5.81 -8.68
C VAL A 54 5.87 -5.90 -10.18
N ASN A 55 4.90 -5.55 -11.03
CA ASN A 55 5.10 -5.58 -12.48
C ASN A 55 6.15 -4.57 -12.94
N ALA A 56 6.09 -3.33 -12.44
CA ALA A 56 7.07 -2.30 -12.77
C ALA A 56 8.49 -2.66 -12.28
N ILE A 57 8.58 -3.25 -11.09
CA ILE A 57 9.84 -3.76 -10.53
C ILE A 57 10.36 -4.92 -11.39
N ALA A 58 9.49 -5.79 -11.87
CA ALA A 58 9.87 -6.87 -12.76
C ALA A 58 10.44 -6.33 -14.08
N GLU A 59 9.80 -5.32 -14.69
CA GLU A 59 10.30 -4.65 -15.90
C GLU A 59 11.68 -4.02 -15.66
N LEU A 60 11.86 -3.26 -14.58
CA LEU A 60 13.17 -2.75 -14.14
C LEU A 60 14.22 -3.87 -14.05
N SER A 61 13.88 -4.98 -13.37
CA SER A 61 14.80 -6.09 -13.19
C SER A 61 15.15 -6.83 -14.48
N ILE A 62 14.24 -6.84 -15.45
CA ILE A 62 14.46 -7.46 -16.77
C ILE A 62 15.44 -6.60 -17.59
N ASP A 63 15.25 -5.29 -17.55
CA ASP A 63 16.04 -4.34 -18.33
C ASP A 63 17.46 -4.19 -17.79
N THR A 64 17.57 -3.88 -16.49
CA THR A 64 18.86 -3.52 -15.89
C THR A 64 19.54 -4.70 -15.21
N GLY A 65 18.83 -5.81 -15.00
CA GLY A 65 19.29 -6.93 -14.16
C GLY A 65 19.29 -6.61 -12.66
N TYR A 66 18.70 -5.48 -12.25
CA TYR A 66 18.76 -4.98 -10.88
C TYR A 66 17.37 -4.72 -10.30
N TRP A 67 17.25 -4.90 -8.99
CA TRP A 67 16.06 -4.55 -8.21
C TRP A 67 16.15 -3.11 -7.66
N PRO A 68 15.04 -2.53 -7.17
CA PRO A 68 15.04 -1.20 -6.55
C PRO A 68 16.10 -1.06 -5.46
N GLY A 69 16.64 0.14 -5.29
CA GLY A 69 17.65 0.41 -4.26
C GLY A 69 19.09 0.37 -4.76
N ARG A 70 19.30 0.32 -6.08
CA ARG A 70 20.65 0.36 -6.65
C ARG A 70 21.32 1.71 -6.42
N GLU A 71 22.27 1.76 -5.49
CA GLU A 71 23.14 2.92 -5.26
C GLU A 71 24.61 2.61 -5.65
N PRO A 72 25.30 3.49 -6.41
CA PRO A 72 26.71 3.28 -6.78
C PRO A 72 27.70 3.53 -5.63
N SER A 73 27.30 4.11 -4.50
CA SER A 73 28.26 4.62 -3.51
C SER A 73 27.70 4.73 -2.09
N LYS A 74 27.68 3.60 -1.37
CA LYS A 74 27.86 3.54 0.10
C LYS A 74 28.78 2.41 0.55
N GLY A 75 29.68 1.92 -0.31
CA GLY A 75 30.67 0.90 0.05
C GLY A 75 30.10 -0.45 0.49
N THR A 76 28.78 -0.62 0.45
CA THR A 76 28.08 -1.88 0.65
C THR A 76 27.78 -2.49 -0.73
N PRO A 77 28.09 -3.77 -0.96
CA PRO A 77 27.52 -4.50 -2.08
C PRO A 77 26.05 -4.71 -1.73
N ASN A 78 25.19 -3.75 -2.07
CA ASN A 78 23.77 -3.96 -1.88
C ASN A 78 23.35 -5.10 -2.85
N PRO A 79 22.71 -6.17 -2.34
CA PRO A 79 22.29 -7.32 -3.12
C PRO A 79 21.05 -6.95 -3.93
N GLN A 80 21.23 -6.37 -5.12
CA GLN A 80 20.08 -6.11 -6.01
C GLN A 80 20.09 -6.99 -7.26
N THR A 81 20.80 -8.11 -7.27
CA THR A 81 20.48 -9.19 -8.21
C THR A 81 19.54 -10.19 -7.54
N ALA A 82 18.78 -10.94 -8.34
CA ALA A 82 17.88 -11.96 -7.79
C ALA A 82 18.61 -13.02 -6.94
N TYR A 83 19.86 -13.36 -7.31
CA TYR A 83 20.70 -14.28 -6.55
C TYR A 83 21.05 -13.70 -5.18
N GLU A 84 21.53 -12.46 -5.13
CA GLU A 84 21.97 -11.90 -3.86
C GLU A 84 20.79 -11.65 -2.90
N LEU A 85 19.61 -11.26 -3.40
CA LEU A 85 18.37 -11.17 -2.61
C LEU A 85 17.96 -12.53 -2.02
N SER A 86 18.20 -13.60 -2.76
CA SER A 86 17.93 -14.97 -2.32
C SER A 86 18.82 -15.39 -1.15
N CYS A 87 20.01 -14.81 -1.02
CA CYS A 87 21.02 -15.19 -0.03
C CYS A 87 20.89 -14.46 1.31
N GLY A 88 19.84 -13.67 1.47
CA GLY A 88 19.69 -12.72 2.56
C GLY A 88 20.24 -11.36 2.13
N GLY A 89 19.34 -10.37 2.14
CA GLY A 89 19.65 -8.98 1.85
C GLY A 89 20.81 -8.41 2.69
N VAL A 90 21.24 -7.19 2.36
CA VAL A 90 22.15 -6.45 3.23
C VAL A 90 21.28 -5.60 4.14
N PRO A 91 21.44 -5.72 5.48
CA PRO A 91 20.62 -4.95 6.41
C PRO A 91 20.69 -3.45 6.15
N ASN A 92 19.56 -2.76 6.29
CA ASN A 92 19.44 -1.30 6.13
C ASN A 92 19.69 -0.80 4.70
N ASN A 93 19.34 -1.60 3.68
CA ASN A 93 19.43 -1.18 2.27
C ASN A 93 18.06 -0.83 1.65
N GLU A 94 17.00 -0.86 2.47
CA GLU A 94 15.63 -0.74 2.00
C GLU A 94 15.38 0.60 1.30
N VAL A 95 14.47 0.55 0.34
CA VAL A 95 13.92 1.72 -0.32
C VAL A 95 12.64 2.08 0.40
N GLU A 96 12.71 3.07 1.30
CA GLU A 96 11.53 3.59 2.02
C GLU A 96 10.51 4.28 1.08
N ASP A 97 10.95 4.71 -0.10
CA ASP A 97 10.13 5.40 -1.09
C ASP A 97 10.42 4.92 -2.52
N LEU A 98 9.56 4.04 -3.04
CA LEU A 98 9.66 3.55 -4.42
C LEU A 98 9.43 4.63 -5.49
N GLY A 99 8.83 5.76 -5.14
CA GLY A 99 8.68 6.94 -6.01
C GLY A 99 9.94 7.79 -6.09
N SER A 100 10.92 7.56 -5.22
CA SER A 100 12.19 8.25 -5.24
C SER A 100 13.12 7.75 -6.36
N THR A 101 14.19 8.50 -6.61
CA THR A 101 15.27 8.06 -7.52
C THR A 101 15.91 6.73 -7.11
N GLN A 102 15.88 6.41 -5.81
CA GLN A 102 16.40 5.15 -5.27
C GLN A 102 15.51 3.96 -5.68
N GLY A 103 14.19 4.18 -5.82
CA GLY A 103 13.24 3.16 -6.28
C GLY A 103 13.43 2.77 -7.75
N GLY A 104 13.93 3.67 -8.60
CA GLY A 104 14.24 3.39 -10.01
C GLY A 104 13.03 3.20 -10.93
N LEU A 105 11.80 3.37 -10.42
CA LEU A 105 10.56 3.11 -11.17
C LEU A 105 10.08 4.31 -11.98
N THR A 106 10.29 5.52 -11.49
CA THR A 106 9.74 6.76 -12.06
C THR A 106 10.80 7.67 -12.67
N VAL A 107 12.05 7.57 -12.18
CA VAL A 107 13.15 8.45 -12.57
C VAL A 107 14.42 7.64 -12.76
N TYR A 108 15.12 7.92 -13.86
CA TYR A 108 16.44 7.35 -14.13
C TYR A 108 17.42 7.67 -13.00
N HIS A 109 18.17 6.64 -12.59
CA HIS A 109 19.32 6.80 -11.72
C HIS A 109 20.56 6.22 -12.40
N SER A 110 21.67 6.97 -12.38
CA SER A 110 22.93 6.59 -13.06
C SER A 110 23.49 5.22 -12.65
N SER A 111 23.03 4.67 -11.53
CA SER A 111 23.36 3.31 -11.11
C SER A 111 22.85 2.25 -12.08
N TYR A 112 21.69 2.43 -12.70
CA TYR A 112 21.11 1.41 -13.58
C TYR A 112 21.83 1.30 -14.92
N GLY A 113 22.80 2.18 -15.20
CA GLY A 113 23.61 2.12 -16.40
C GLY A 113 22.86 2.60 -17.64
N SER A 114 23.30 2.14 -18.81
CA SER A 114 22.66 2.43 -20.10
C SER A 114 21.42 1.61 -20.38
N ASP A 115 21.21 0.54 -19.60
CA ASP A 115 20.19 -0.49 -19.89
C ASP A 115 18.83 -0.16 -19.26
N TRP A 116 18.69 1.00 -18.61
CA TRP A 116 17.41 1.49 -18.09
C TRP A 116 16.57 2.06 -19.24
N ASP A 117 15.46 1.40 -19.56
CA ASP A 117 14.51 1.81 -20.61
C ASP A 117 13.24 2.48 -20.04
N GLY A 118 13.24 2.80 -18.74
CA GLY A 118 12.11 3.39 -18.04
C GLY A 118 11.69 4.79 -18.54
N PRO A 119 10.72 5.43 -17.85
CA PRO A 119 10.20 5.03 -16.55
C PRO A 119 9.19 3.88 -16.64
N TYR A 120 9.25 2.98 -15.65
CA TYR A 120 8.38 1.81 -15.52
C TYR A 120 7.00 2.17 -14.94
N MET A 121 6.89 3.35 -14.33
CA MET A 121 5.63 3.99 -13.96
C MET A 121 5.71 5.50 -14.12
N GLN A 122 4.57 6.13 -14.41
CA GLN A 122 4.48 7.60 -14.46
C GLN A 122 4.68 8.22 -13.08
N GLU A 123 4.05 7.63 -12.07
CA GLU A 123 4.14 8.04 -10.67
C GLU A 123 3.87 6.81 -9.80
N VAL A 124 4.57 6.70 -8.67
CA VAL A 124 4.26 5.71 -7.64
C VAL A 124 3.19 6.31 -6.74
N PRO A 125 1.99 5.70 -6.64
CA PRO A 125 0.93 6.22 -5.78
C PRO A 125 1.33 6.14 -4.30
N VAL A 126 0.60 6.88 -3.47
CA VAL A 126 0.59 6.66 -2.02
C VAL A 126 -0.50 5.67 -1.65
N ASP A 127 -0.27 4.91 -0.59
CA ASP A 127 -1.27 3.98 -0.08
C ASP A 127 -2.53 4.72 0.45
N PRO A 128 -3.64 4.00 0.75
CA PRO A 128 -4.87 4.63 1.22
C PRO A 128 -4.82 5.32 2.59
N TRP A 129 -3.71 5.20 3.32
CA TRP A 129 -3.45 5.87 4.59
C TRP A 129 -2.44 7.03 4.43
N GLY A 130 -1.88 7.20 3.23
CA GLY A 130 -0.98 8.30 2.87
C GLY A 130 0.50 7.95 2.99
N ASN A 131 0.84 6.68 3.22
CA ASN A 131 2.24 6.26 3.26
C ASN A 131 2.76 5.93 1.86
N LYS A 132 4.08 5.94 1.75
CA LYS A 132 4.78 5.54 0.53
C LYS A 132 4.94 4.02 0.52
N TYR A 133 5.00 3.45 -0.68
CA TYR A 133 5.36 2.06 -0.85
C TYR A 133 6.87 1.87 -0.72
N PHE A 134 7.26 0.83 0.00
CA PHE A 134 8.65 0.48 0.25
C PHE A 134 9.05 -0.80 -0.49
N PHE A 135 10.34 -0.95 -0.73
CA PHE A 135 10.97 -2.21 -1.12
C PHE A 135 12.05 -2.55 -0.10
N ASP A 136 12.01 -3.77 0.40
CA ASP A 136 12.87 -4.24 1.48
C ASP A 136 13.48 -5.58 1.06
N THR A 137 14.77 -5.76 1.31
CA THR A 137 15.51 -6.95 0.85
C THR A 137 15.59 -8.06 1.87
N ASP A 138 15.34 -7.76 3.14
CA ASP A 138 15.47 -8.67 4.28
C ASP A 138 14.30 -8.56 5.26
N TYR A 139 13.12 -8.18 4.76
CA TYR A 139 11.89 -8.05 5.53
C TYR A 139 11.60 -9.30 6.38
N SER A 140 11.49 -9.12 7.70
CA SER A 140 11.25 -10.21 8.65
C SER A 140 9.77 -10.58 8.69
N ILE A 141 9.44 -11.73 8.12
CA ILE A 141 8.10 -12.32 8.15
C ILE A 141 7.86 -13.06 9.48
N SER A 142 8.91 -13.65 10.02
CA SER A 142 8.93 -14.30 11.34
C SER A 142 10.35 -14.32 11.89
N GLU A 143 10.53 -14.73 13.16
CA GLU A 143 11.84 -14.79 13.84
C GLU A 143 12.94 -15.55 13.06
N THR A 144 12.57 -16.43 12.13
CA THR A 144 13.51 -17.25 11.34
C THR A 144 13.35 -17.10 9.84
N THR A 145 12.41 -16.27 9.37
CA THR A 145 12.09 -16.17 7.94
C THR A 145 12.14 -14.72 7.49
N GLU A 146 13.03 -14.44 6.56
CA GLU A 146 13.18 -13.17 5.88
C GLU A 146 12.94 -13.35 4.37
N ALA A 147 12.57 -12.28 3.69
CA ALA A 147 12.38 -12.29 2.24
C ALA A 147 12.53 -10.88 1.67
N ALA A 148 12.83 -10.79 0.37
CA ALA A 148 12.70 -9.54 -0.35
C ALA A 148 11.20 -9.29 -0.65
N VAL A 149 10.70 -8.12 -0.24
CA VAL A 149 9.29 -7.76 -0.38
C VAL A 149 9.11 -6.36 -0.94
N VAL A 150 7.92 -6.12 -1.50
CA VAL A 150 7.38 -4.79 -1.73
C VAL A 150 6.15 -4.62 -0.84
N GLY A 151 6.01 -3.49 -0.16
CA GLY A 151 4.98 -3.32 0.86
C GLY A 151 4.54 -1.89 1.13
N SER A 152 3.51 -1.77 1.95
CA SER A 152 2.98 -0.55 2.54
C SER A 152 2.93 -0.73 4.05
N TYR A 153 3.26 0.34 4.80
CA TYR A 153 3.24 0.38 6.26
C TYR A 153 1.83 0.43 6.87
N GLY A 154 0.79 0.26 6.04
CA GLY A 154 -0.58 0.12 6.51
C GLY A 154 -1.13 1.33 7.30
N PRO A 155 -2.22 1.11 8.06
CA PRO A 155 -2.90 2.15 8.83
C PRO A 155 -2.05 2.94 9.81
N ASN A 156 -1.04 2.33 10.43
CA ASN A 156 -0.25 2.99 11.46
C ASN A 156 0.96 3.77 10.91
N GLY A 157 1.39 3.45 9.67
CA GLY A 157 2.52 4.10 9.02
C GLY A 157 3.87 3.87 9.72
N VAL A 158 3.98 2.84 10.56
CA VAL A 158 5.20 2.48 11.28
C VAL A 158 6.09 1.70 10.33
N GLY A 159 7.30 2.23 10.07
CA GLY A 159 8.27 1.63 9.16
C GLY A 159 9.69 1.58 9.74
N ASN A 160 10.67 1.39 8.85
CA ASN A 160 12.12 1.35 9.14
C ASN A 160 12.53 0.22 10.09
N ASN A 161 12.48 -1.03 9.61
CA ASN A 161 12.81 -2.25 10.37
C ASN A 161 11.90 -2.53 11.57
N LEU A 162 10.73 -1.88 11.63
CA LEU A 162 9.67 -2.16 12.58
C LEU A 162 8.53 -2.87 11.83
N TYR A 163 8.69 -4.18 11.64
CA TYR A 163 7.71 -5.01 10.94
C TYR A 163 6.59 -5.41 11.88
N ASP A 164 5.35 -5.15 11.48
CA ASP A 164 4.20 -5.41 12.33
C ASP A 164 3.04 -6.10 11.60
N SER A 165 1.91 -6.20 12.31
CA SER A 165 0.75 -6.97 11.85
C SER A 165 -0.13 -6.23 10.84
N ASP A 166 0.01 -4.92 10.70
CA ASP A 166 -0.82 -4.13 9.78
C ASP A 166 -0.12 -3.71 8.48
N ASP A 167 1.19 -3.96 8.40
CA ASP A 167 1.92 -4.02 7.14
C ASP A 167 1.23 -4.89 6.09
N ILE A 168 1.25 -4.41 4.85
CA ILE A 168 0.70 -5.13 3.69
C ILE A 168 1.82 -5.27 2.69
N TYR A 169 2.29 -6.50 2.48
CA TYR A 169 3.41 -6.77 1.59
C TYR A 169 3.15 -7.94 0.63
N LEU A 170 3.94 -7.98 -0.43
CA LEU A 170 4.05 -9.10 -1.36
C LEU A 170 5.51 -9.57 -1.40
N ILE A 171 5.70 -10.88 -1.29
CA ILE A 171 7.01 -11.50 -1.41
C ILE A 171 7.41 -11.52 -2.88
N LEU A 172 8.59 -10.98 -3.17
CA LEU A 172 9.21 -10.97 -4.49
C LEU A 172 10.16 -12.15 -4.64
N ILE A 173 11.08 -12.31 -3.68
CA ILE A 173 12.06 -13.39 -3.64
C ILE A 173 12.08 -13.95 -2.23
N LYS A 174 11.95 -15.28 -2.12
CA LYS A 174 12.12 -15.99 -0.85
C LYS A 174 13.60 -16.18 -0.57
N ARG A 175 13.97 -16.14 0.71
CA ARG A 175 15.30 -16.51 1.14
C ARG A 175 15.52 -18.01 0.94
N ASP A 176 16.63 -18.36 0.29
CA ASP A 176 17.09 -19.72 0.07
C ASP A 176 18.46 -19.92 0.78
N ASP A 177 18.90 -21.18 0.90
CA ASP A 177 20.20 -21.52 1.49
C ASP A 177 21.34 -21.19 0.50
N CYS A 178 21.85 -19.96 0.63
CA CYS A 178 23.20 -19.58 0.22
C CYS A 178 24.11 -19.53 1.46
#